data_AF-A0ABD0Q1A1-F1
#
_entry.id   AF-A0ABD0Q1A1-F1
#
_cell.length_a   1.000
_cell.length_b   1.000
_cell.length_c   1.000
_cell.angle_alpha   90.00
_cell.angle_beta   90.00
_cell.angle_gamma   90.00
#
_symmetry.space_group_name_H-M   'P 1'
#
loop_
_entity.id
_entity.type
_entity.pdbx_description
1 polymer ?
#
loop_
_entity_poly.entity_id
_entity_poly.type
_entity_poly.pdbx_seq_one_letter_code
_entity_poly.pdbx_strand_id
1 'polypeptide(L)'
;MDITPGPDGRFGFTIVGDCPLLVEDCSPCSPAGRSGLRAGDYVMEVNGIPVKHHEMAAALIKASQGRTLRLGVLCMGSRQKRSSGSLEGSQKDTDGMRQDRKHKALEFNRRVEEILRNEPEVKEKLFAVLKQFAAERKVDWLASVLPDILATEEQQQLISNI
;
A
#
# COMPACT_ATOMS: atom_id res chain seq x y z
N MET A 1 2.79 -2.70 18.96
CA MET A 1 2.24 -1.40 19.39
C MET A 1 1.94 -1.46 20.88
N ASP A 2 2.00 -0.32 21.56
CA ASP A 2 1.75 -0.22 23.01
C ASP A 2 0.50 0.62 23.27
N ILE A 3 -0.46 0.08 24.01
CA ILE A 3 -1.76 0.70 24.26
C ILE A 3 -1.90 0.93 25.75
N THR A 4 -2.02 2.19 26.16
CA THR A 4 -2.29 2.55 27.56
C THR A 4 -3.80 2.46 27.80
N PRO A 5 -4.28 1.83 28.88
CA PRO A 5 -5.72 1.69 29.11
C PRO A 5 -6.40 3.03 29.45
N GLY A 6 -7.71 3.09 29.19
CA GLY A 6 -8.55 4.21 29.58
C GLY A 6 -8.84 4.25 31.08
N PRO A 7 -9.50 5.30 31.57
CA PRO A 7 -9.89 5.43 32.98
C PRO A 7 -10.85 4.32 33.45
N ASP A 8 -11.53 3.64 32.52
CA ASP A 8 -12.38 2.47 32.74
C ASP A 8 -11.62 1.13 32.69
N GLY A 9 -10.30 1.17 32.51
CA GLY A 9 -9.45 -0.02 32.35
C GLY A 9 -9.61 -0.73 31.01
N ARG A 10 -10.37 -0.14 30.06
CA ARG A 10 -10.60 -0.74 28.73
C ARG A 10 -9.71 -0.10 27.68
N PHE A 11 -9.51 -0.84 26.60
CA PHE A 11 -8.72 -0.40 25.45
C PHE A 11 -9.59 0.05 24.27
N GLY A 12 -10.86 -0.36 24.23
CA GLY A 12 -11.86 0.06 23.25
C GLY A 12 -11.69 -0.53 21.84
N PHE A 13 -11.46 -1.84 21.78
CA PHE A 13 -11.49 -2.65 20.57
C PHE A 13 -12.11 -4.04 20.86
N THR A 14 -12.61 -4.71 19.84
CA THR A 14 -13.12 -6.10 19.91
C THR A 14 -12.31 -7.00 18.99
N ILE A 15 -12.12 -8.26 19.40
CA ILE A 15 -11.43 -9.28 18.61
C ILE A 15 -12.30 -10.52 18.44
N VAL A 16 -12.27 -11.10 17.25
CA VAL A 16 -13.06 -12.29 16.86
C VAL A 16 -12.21 -13.31 16.09
N GLY A 17 -12.74 -14.54 15.99
CA GLY A 17 -12.13 -15.63 15.23
C GLY A 17 -11.16 -16.50 16.03
N ASP A 18 -10.61 -17.52 15.35
CA ASP A 18 -9.63 -18.47 15.89
C ASP A 18 -8.55 -18.71 14.83
N CYS A 19 -7.37 -18.10 15.03
CA CYS A 19 -6.21 -18.16 14.12
C CYS A 19 -6.43 -17.69 12.66
N PRO A 20 -6.04 -16.45 12.29
CA PRO A 20 -5.59 -15.34 13.14
C PRO A 20 -6.78 -14.60 13.79
N LEU A 21 -6.53 -13.97 14.94
CA LEU A 21 -7.53 -13.17 15.63
C LEU A 21 -7.73 -11.84 14.89
N LEU A 22 -8.95 -11.55 14.46
CA LEU A 22 -9.29 -10.34 13.73
C LEU A 22 -9.80 -9.27 14.69
N VAL A 23 -9.34 -8.02 14.52
CA VAL A 23 -9.96 -6.86 15.15
C VAL A 23 -11.24 -6.54 14.39
N GLU A 24 -12.38 -6.82 15.00
CA GLU A 24 -13.70 -6.61 14.39
C GLU A 24 -14.07 -5.13 14.39
N ASP A 25 -13.94 -4.49 15.56
CA ASP A 25 -14.23 -3.07 15.73
C ASP A 25 -13.16 -2.39 16.60
N CYS A 26 -12.88 -1.13 16.30
CA CYS A 26 -12.00 -0.29 17.10
C CYS A 26 -12.47 1.15 17.07
N SER A 27 -12.86 1.68 18.23
CA SER A 27 -13.33 3.05 18.32
C SER A 27 -12.17 4.04 18.13
N PRO A 28 -12.28 5.04 17.23
CA PRO A 28 -11.17 5.96 16.93
C PRO A 28 -10.78 6.85 18.11
N CYS A 29 -11.70 7.08 19.05
CA CYS A 29 -11.45 7.87 20.26
C CYS A 29 -10.90 7.03 21.42
N SER A 30 -10.88 5.70 21.28
CA SER A 30 -10.40 4.79 22.33
C SER A 30 -8.88 4.82 22.41
N PRO A 31 -8.31 4.31 23.52
CA PRO A 31 -6.86 4.20 23.62
C PRO A 31 -6.24 3.34 22.52
N ALA A 32 -6.92 2.26 22.09
CA ALA A 32 -6.46 1.44 20.97
C ALA A 32 -6.50 2.19 19.64
N GLY A 33 -7.59 2.91 19.36
CA GLY A 33 -7.71 3.74 18.15
C GLY A 33 -6.66 4.85 18.09
N ARG A 34 -6.39 5.51 19.23
CA ARG A 34 -5.32 6.52 19.37
C ARG A 34 -3.92 5.94 19.18
N SER A 35 -3.73 4.66 19.50
CA SER A 35 -2.48 3.93 19.27
C SER A 35 -2.34 3.44 17.83
N GLY A 36 -3.37 3.63 17.00
CA GLY A 36 -3.37 3.29 15.57
C GLY A 36 -4.00 1.94 15.22
N LEU A 37 -4.56 1.21 16.19
CA LEU A 37 -5.28 -0.05 15.93
C LEU A 37 -6.56 0.23 15.13
N ARG A 38 -6.88 -0.65 14.19
CA ARG A 38 -8.08 -0.52 13.35
C ARG A 38 -8.83 -1.84 13.20
N ALA A 39 -10.13 -1.73 12.93
CA ALA A 39 -10.89 -2.85 12.40
C ALA A 39 -10.23 -3.37 11.12
N GLY A 40 -10.10 -4.69 11.01
CA GLY A 40 -9.39 -5.35 9.91
C GLY A 40 -7.94 -5.75 10.22
N ASP A 41 -7.36 -5.25 11.32
CA ASP A 41 -6.03 -5.70 11.77
C ASP A 41 -6.11 -7.11 12.37
N TYR A 42 -5.02 -7.89 12.27
CA TYR A 42 -4.94 -9.20 12.91
C TYR A 42 -4.03 -9.17 14.13
N VAL A 43 -4.52 -9.63 15.28
CA VAL A 43 -3.73 -9.78 16.50
C VAL A 43 -2.98 -11.11 16.46
N MET A 44 -1.65 -11.02 16.50
CA MET A 44 -0.74 -12.17 16.46
C MET A 44 -0.12 -12.42 17.84
N GLU A 45 0.09 -11.37 18.63
CA GLU A 45 0.77 -11.46 19.93
C GLU A 45 0.16 -10.50 20.96
N VAL A 46 0.18 -10.91 22.23
CA VAL A 46 -0.20 -10.09 23.38
C VAL A 46 0.92 -10.15 24.41
N ASN A 47 1.47 -9.00 24.78
CA ASN A 47 2.63 -8.84 25.68
C ASN A 47 3.84 -9.70 25.30
N GLY A 48 4.08 -9.87 23.99
CA GLY A 48 5.16 -10.70 23.45
C GLY A 48 4.88 -12.20 23.47
N ILE A 49 3.67 -12.61 23.85
CA ILE A 49 3.23 -14.01 23.81
C ILE A 49 2.39 -14.21 22.54
N PRO A 50 2.75 -15.13 21.64
CA PRO A 50 1.95 -15.43 20.46
C PRO A 50 0.60 -16.03 20.85
N VAL A 51 -0.47 -15.50 20.27
CA VAL A 51 -1.84 -15.92 20.57
C VAL A 51 -2.45 -16.62 19.36
N LYS A 52 -3.10 -17.76 19.62
CA LYS A 52 -3.77 -18.58 18.61
C LYS A 52 -5.29 -18.50 18.73
N HIS A 53 -5.80 -18.53 19.95
CA HIS A 53 -7.23 -18.61 20.24
C HIS A 53 -7.71 -17.38 20.99
N HIS A 54 -8.99 -17.04 20.81
CA HIS A 54 -9.59 -15.86 21.40
C HIS A 54 -9.48 -15.87 22.94
N GLU A 55 -9.73 -17.03 23.57
CA GLU A 55 -9.68 -17.18 25.03
C GLU A 55 -8.29 -16.84 25.61
N MET A 56 -7.22 -17.26 24.93
CA MET A 56 -5.85 -16.97 25.34
C MET A 56 -5.55 -15.48 25.27
N ALA A 57 -5.95 -14.81 24.19
CA ALA A 57 -5.80 -13.37 24.06
C ALA A 57 -6.61 -12.62 25.13
N ALA A 58 -7.86 -13.00 25.36
CA ALA A 58 -8.70 -12.41 26.40
C ALA A 58 -8.09 -12.55 27.80
N ALA A 59 -7.56 -13.74 28.13
CA ALA A 59 -6.88 -13.99 29.40
C ALA A 59 -5.64 -13.11 29.58
N LEU A 60 -4.80 -12.98 28.54
CA LEU A 60 -3.59 -12.15 28.57
C LEU A 60 -3.90 -10.65 28.68
N ILE A 61 -4.94 -10.19 27.97
CA ILE A 61 -5.39 -8.79 28.05
C ILE A 61 -5.89 -8.49 29.46
N LYS A 62 -6.72 -9.38 30.03
CA LYS A 62 -7.25 -9.25 31.39
C LYS A 62 -6.14 -9.30 32.44
N ALA A 63 -5.12 -10.13 32.23
CA ALA A 63 -3.94 -10.21 33.09
C ALA A 63 -3.10 -8.93 33.12
N SER A 64 -3.22 -8.04 32.12
CA SER A 64 -2.52 -6.76 32.14
C SER A 64 -3.02 -5.81 33.24
N GLN A 65 -4.19 -6.06 33.86
CA GLN A 65 -4.73 -5.34 35.03
C GLN A 65 -4.63 -3.80 34.93
N GLY A 66 -4.91 -3.23 33.76
CA GLY A 66 -4.84 -1.78 33.56
C GLY A 66 -3.42 -1.23 33.39
N ARG A 67 -2.45 -2.07 33.03
CA ARG A 67 -1.12 -1.65 32.55
C ARG A 67 -1.12 -1.52 31.03
N THR A 68 -0.06 -0.91 30.51
CA THR A 68 0.17 -0.82 29.07
C THR A 68 0.17 -2.21 28.45
N LEU A 69 -0.67 -2.40 27.44
CA LEU A 69 -0.83 -3.63 26.69
C LEU A 69 -0.01 -3.56 25.41
N ARG A 70 0.93 -4.49 25.23
CA ARG A 70 1.76 -4.57 24.02
C ARG A 70 1.15 -5.56 23.04
N LEU A 71 0.60 -5.09 21.93
CA LEU A 71 0.03 -5.94 20.89
C LEU A 71 0.98 -6.08 19.70
N GLY A 72 1.25 -7.32 19.29
CA GLY A 72 1.81 -7.64 17.98
C GLY A 72 0.66 -7.82 17.00
N VAL A 73 0.53 -6.91 16.03
CA VAL A 73 -0.53 -7.00 15.02
C VAL A 73 0.06 -7.02 13.62
N LEU A 74 -0.68 -7.66 12.72
CA LEU A 74 -0.49 -7.57 11.29
C LEU A 74 -1.53 -6.60 10.72
N CYS A 75 -1.08 -5.41 10.33
CA CYS A 75 -1.93 -4.43 9.67
C CYS A 75 -2.18 -4.82 8.22
N MET A 76 -3.37 -5.33 7.93
CA MET A 76 -3.80 -5.65 6.56
C MET A 76 -4.38 -4.40 5.91
N GLY A 77 -3.55 -3.36 5.82
CA GLY A 77 -3.98 -2.05 5.35
C GLY A 77 -4.64 -2.13 3.97
N SER A 78 -5.90 -1.70 3.89
CA SER A 78 -6.31 -0.98 2.70
C SER A 78 -5.40 0.25 2.61
N ARG A 79 -4.81 0.46 1.43
CA ARG A 79 -3.99 1.62 1.09
C ARG A 79 -4.83 2.89 1.20
N GLN A 80 -5.11 3.36 2.41
CA GLN A 80 -5.69 4.68 2.61
C GLN A 80 -4.68 5.53 3.34
N LYS A 81 -3.79 6.05 2.50
CA LYS A 81 -2.95 7.24 2.66
C LYS A 81 -3.66 8.24 3.59
N ARG A 82 -3.36 8.19 4.89
CA ARG A 82 -3.53 9.31 5.81
C ARG A 82 -2.26 9.42 6.63
N SER A 83 -1.37 10.22 6.07
CA SER A 83 -0.33 10.98 6.73
C SER A 83 -0.77 11.52 8.09
N SER A 84 -0.02 11.15 9.13
CA SER A 84 0.27 11.90 10.37
C SER A 84 0.89 10.87 11.33
N GLY A 85 2.07 11.00 11.91
CA GLY A 85 3.10 12.02 11.96
C GLY A 85 4.07 11.58 13.08
N SER A 86 5.34 11.96 12.95
CA SER A 86 6.38 11.97 13.99
C SER A 86 7.32 10.74 14.14
N LEU A 87 8.54 11.01 13.68
CA LEU A 87 9.86 10.71 14.26
C LEU A 87 10.51 9.33 14.01
N GLU A 88 11.54 9.45 13.17
CA GLU A 88 12.82 8.74 13.19
C GLU A 88 12.82 7.22 13.00
N GLY A 89 13.33 6.84 11.83
CA GLY A 89 13.72 5.48 11.52
C GLY A 89 13.92 5.36 10.03
N SER A 90 15.14 5.62 9.57
CA SER A 90 15.60 5.30 8.22
C SER A 90 15.23 3.86 7.84
N GLN A 91 14.11 3.70 7.15
CA GLN A 91 13.85 2.59 6.24
C GLN A 91 13.26 3.20 4.98
N LYS A 92 14.16 3.64 4.07
CA LYS A 92 13.86 3.77 2.65
C LYS A 92 13.52 2.37 2.16
N ASP A 93 12.26 2.01 2.37
CA ASP A 93 11.69 0.76 1.95
C ASP A 93 11.63 0.74 0.41
N THR A 94 12.34 -0.22 -0.16
CA THR A 94 12.48 -0.45 -1.59
C THR A 94 11.16 -0.78 -2.30
N ASP A 95 10.03 -0.85 -1.58
CA ASP A 95 8.70 -1.12 -2.12
C ASP A 95 8.02 0.12 -2.74
N GLY A 96 8.37 1.34 -2.30
CA GLY A 96 7.82 2.57 -2.88
C GLY A 96 8.17 2.75 -4.37
N MET A 97 9.38 2.34 -4.77
CA MET A 97 9.85 2.42 -6.16
C MET A 97 9.21 1.37 -7.09
N ARG A 98 8.84 0.20 -6.56
CA ARG A 98 8.16 -0.85 -7.35
C ARG A 98 6.73 -0.44 -7.71
N GLN A 99 6.05 0.20 -6.78
CA GLN A 99 4.71 0.73 -7.02
C GLN A 99 4.72 1.92 -7.97
N ASP A 100 5.70 2.82 -7.86
CA ASP A 100 5.83 3.99 -8.73
C ASP A 100 5.96 3.60 -10.21
N ARG A 101 6.80 2.60 -10.52
CA ARG A 101 6.97 2.08 -11.89
C ARG A 101 5.69 1.49 -12.46
N LYS A 102 4.92 0.73 -11.66
CA LYS A 102 3.64 0.15 -12.10
C LYS A 102 2.59 1.24 -12.36
N HIS A 103 2.50 2.24 -11.49
CA HIS A 103 1.55 3.35 -11.67
C HIS A 103 1.90 4.19 -12.90
N LYS A 104 3.17 4.53 -13.10
CA LYS A 104 3.64 5.25 -14.30
C LYS A 104 3.37 4.49 -15.60
N ALA A 105 3.61 3.17 -15.61
CA ALA A 105 3.33 2.35 -16.78
C ALA A 105 1.82 2.29 -17.12
N LEU A 106 0.95 2.22 -16.11
CA LEU A 106 -0.50 2.26 -16.30
C LEU A 106 -0.98 3.62 -16.81
N GLU A 107 -0.42 4.70 -16.28
CA GLU A 107 -0.77 6.05 -16.70
C GLU A 107 -0.32 6.31 -18.16
N PHE A 108 0.91 5.89 -18.51
CA PHE A 108 1.37 5.95 -19.89
C PHE A 108 0.46 5.15 -20.83
N ASN A 109 0.14 3.89 -20.49
CA ASN A 109 -0.74 3.06 -21.31
C ASN A 109 -2.11 3.71 -21.51
N ARG A 110 -2.71 4.22 -20.43
CA ARG A 110 -4.00 4.91 -20.49
C ARG A 110 -3.94 6.13 -21.41
N ARG A 111 -2.92 6.98 -21.28
CA ARG A 111 -2.78 8.17 -22.14
C ARG A 111 -2.58 7.77 -23.61
N VAL A 112 -1.82 6.71 -23.89
CA VAL A 112 -1.67 6.15 -25.24
C VAL A 112 -3.02 5.73 -25.80
N GLU A 113 -3.88 5.09 -25.00
CA GLU A 113 -5.23 4.73 -25.44
C GLU A 113 -6.17 5.92 -25.63
N GLU A 114 -6.04 6.97 -24.82
CA GLU A 114 -6.84 8.20 -24.93
C GLU A 114 -6.43 9.03 -26.17
N ILE A 115 -5.14 9.22 -26.40
CA ILE A 115 -4.61 10.07 -27.49
C ILE A 115 -4.63 9.33 -28.84
N LEU A 116 -4.25 8.05 -28.88
CA LEU A 116 -4.26 7.26 -30.12
C LEU A 116 -5.60 6.55 -30.37
N ARG A 117 -6.69 6.98 -29.71
CA ARG A 117 -8.00 6.31 -29.80
C ARG A 117 -8.53 6.19 -31.23
N ASN A 118 -8.26 7.20 -32.05
CA ASN A 118 -8.73 7.28 -33.43
C ASN A 118 -7.70 6.80 -34.46
N GLU A 119 -6.49 6.40 -34.03
CA GLU A 119 -5.38 6.00 -34.90
C GLU A 119 -4.78 4.65 -34.44
N PRO A 120 -5.51 3.53 -34.64
CA PRO A 120 -5.06 2.21 -34.21
C PRO A 120 -3.76 1.77 -34.90
N GLU A 121 -3.53 2.20 -36.15
CA GLU A 121 -2.30 1.90 -36.91
C GLU A 121 -1.06 2.52 -36.26
N VAL A 122 -1.17 3.74 -35.73
CA VAL A 122 -0.09 4.44 -35.03
C VAL A 122 0.19 3.75 -33.68
N LYS A 123 -0.86 3.35 -32.97
CA LYS A 123 -0.78 2.59 -31.72
C LYS A 123 -0.02 1.27 -31.92
N GLU A 124 -0.36 0.49 -32.95
CA GLU A 124 0.33 -0.77 -33.24
C GLU A 124 1.81 -0.56 -33.56
N LYS A 125 2.14 0.45 -34.38
CA LYS A 125 3.53 0.80 -34.69
C LYS A 125 4.31 1.22 -33.44
N LEU A 126 3.72 2.02 -32.56
CA LEU A 126 4.33 2.42 -31.29
C LEU A 126 4.63 1.22 -30.40
N PHE A 127 3.67 0.30 -30.23
CA PHE A 127 3.89 -0.92 -29.44
C PHE A 127 4.92 -1.84 -30.07
N ALA A 128 4.95 -1.96 -31.40
CA ALA A 128 5.96 -2.75 -32.10
C ALA A 128 7.38 -2.21 -31.83
N VAL A 129 7.56 -0.89 -31.91
CA VAL A 129 8.85 -0.25 -31.61
C VAL A 129 9.26 -0.36 -30.15
N LEU A 130 8.32 -0.17 -29.21
CA LEU A 130 8.59 -0.37 -27.78
C LEU A 130 8.96 -1.83 -27.48
N LYS A 131 8.32 -2.80 -28.15
CA LYS A 131 8.64 -4.23 -28.03
C LYS A 131 10.03 -4.55 -28.61
N GLN A 132 10.38 -3.93 -29.72
CA GLN A 132 11.72 -4.05 -30.32
C GLN A 132 12.79 -3.47 -29.39
N PHE A 133 12.53 -2.30 -28.80
CA PHE A 133 13.42 -1.69 -27.81
C PHE A 133 13.57 -2.56 -26.56
N ALA A 134 12.51 -3.21 -26.09
CA ALA A 134 12.60 -4.15 -24.98
C ALA A 134 13.53 -5.34 -25.30
N ALA A 135 13.62 -5.77 -26.57
CA ALA A 135 14.50 -6.84 -27.02
C ALA A 135 15.95 -6.38 -27.26
N GLU A 136 16.15 -5.25 -27.95
CA GLU A 136 17.48 -4.79 -28.39
C GLU A 136 18.14 -3.77 -27.46
N ARG A 137 17.37 -3.08 -26.61
CA ARG A 137 17.82 -2.03 -25.67
C ARG A 137 18.59 -0.87 -26.31
N LYS A 138 18.40 -0.61 -27.60
CA LYS A 138 19.05 0.47 -28.36
C LYS A 138 18.29 1.80 -28.22
N VAL A 139 18.83 2.71 -27.40
CA VAL A 139 18.18 4.00 -27.09
C VAL A 139 18.23 4.95 -28.28
N ASP A 140 19.34 5.01 -29.01
CA ASP A 140 19.51 5.92 -30.16
C ASP A 140 18.52 5.61 -31.29
N TRP A 141 18.30 4.32 -31.54
CA TRP A 141 17.31 3.86 -32.54
C TRP A 141 15.88 4.22 -32.12
N LEU A 142 15.54 4.02 -30.84
CA LEU A 142 14.22 4.40 -30.32
C LEU A 142 14.02 5.91 -30.49
N ALA A 143 15.01 6.71 -30.09
CA ALA A 143 14.94 8.17 -30.19
C ALA A 143 14.78 8.67 -31.64
N SER A 144 15.33 7.96 -32.63
CA SER A 144 15.16 8.31 -34.05
C SER A 144 13.80 7.91 -34.62
N VAL A 145 13.22 6.77 -34.19
CA VAL A 145 12.01 6.19 -34.81
C VAL A 145 10.73 6.72 -34.14
N LEU A 146 10.80 7.06 -32.86
CA LEU A 146 9.64 7.50 -32.08
C LEU A 146 8.97 8.79 -32.64
N PRO A 147 9.72 9.81 -33.10
CA PRO A 147 9.14 11.01 -33.71
C PRO A 147 8.51 10.76 -35.08
N ASP A 148 9.01 9.79 -35.85
CA ASP A 148 8.44 9.40 -37.15
C ASP A 148 7.07 8.71 -37.00
N ILE A 149 6.85 8.03 -35.88
CA ILE A 149 5.58 7.35 -35.57
C ILE A 149 4.58 8.33 -34.95
N LEU A 150 5.07 9.23 -34.09
CA LEU A 150 4.25 10.20 -33.36
C LEU A 150 4.33 11.56 -34.06
N ALA A 151 3.65 11.63 -35.20
CA ALA A 151 3.71 12.77 -36.11
C ALA A 151 2.99 14.02 -35.56
N THR A 152 2.06 13.87 -34.60
CA THR A 152 1.33 15.00 -34.03
C THR A 152 1.91 15.47 -32.70
N GLU A 153 1.77 16.76 -32.42
CA GLU A 153 2.28 17.41 -31.20
C GLU A 153 1.67 16.79 -29.93
N GLU A 154 0.40 16.41 -29.98
CA GLU A 154 -0.32 15.70 -28.90
C GLU A 154 0.29 14.33 -28.59
N GLN A 155 0.75 13.63 -29.61
CA GLN A 155 1.39 12.32 -29.48
C GLN A 155 2.81 12.45 -28.89
N GLN A 156 3.54 13.53 -29.18
CA GLN A 156 4.86 13.78 -28.60
C GLN A 156 4.77 14.16 -27.10
N GLN A 157 3.66 14.78 -26.69
CA GLN A 157 3.40 15.06 -25.27
C GLN A 157 3.29 13.79 -24.40
N LEU A 158 2.97 12.63 -24.99
CA LEU A 158 2.97 11.33 -24.29
C LEU A 158 4.35 10.96 -23.74
N ILE A 159 5.41 11.36 -24.44
CA ILE A 159 6.80 10.97 -24.13
C ILE A 159 7.47 11.99 -23.22
N SER A 160 7.13 13.27 -23.40
CA SER A 160 7.67 14.37 -22.59
C SER A 160 7.33 14.29 -21.09
N ASN A 161 6.28 13.53 -20.73
CA ASN A 161 5.77 13.40 -19.37
C ASN A 161 6.14 12.06 -18.69
N ILE A 162 7.05 11.27 -19.28
CA ILE A 162 7.57 10.00 -18.72
C ILE A 162 8.85 10.26 -17.93
#